data_AF-A0A7K2Q6L6-F1
#
_entry.id   AF-A0A7K2Q6L6-F1
#
_cell.length_a   1.000
_cell.length_b   1.000
_cell.length_c   1.000
_cell.angle_alpha   90.00
_cell.angle_beta   90.00
_cell.angle_gamma   90.00
#
_symmetry.space_group_name_H-M   'P 1'
#
loop_
_entity.id
_entity.type
_entity.pdbx_description
1 polymer ?
#
loop_
_entity_poly.entity_id
_entity_poly.type
_entity_poly.pdbx_seq_one_letter_code
_entity_poly.pdbx_strand_id
1 'polypeptide(L)' 'AARCGAATRTGVGDVLHLPDGRPARSNAQLVAAAREISAAAGAATAGSR' A
#
# COMPACT_ATOMS: atom_id res chain seq x y z
N ALA A 1 8.41 4.84 1.89
CA ALA A 1 8.52 4.65 0.43
C ALA A 1 7.62 5.63 -0.32
N ALA A 2 6.28 5.49 -0.30
CA ALA A 2 5.34 6.36 -1.03
C ALA A 2 5.55 7.87 -0.81
N ARG A 3 5.60 8.34 0.45
CA ARG A 3 5.87 9.75 0.79
C ARG A 3 7.21 10.29 0.28
N CYS A 4 8.18 9.39 0.04
CA CYS A 4 9.54 9.74 -0.38
C CYS A 4 9.75 9.49 -1.89
N GLY A 5 8.70 9.12 -2.64
CA GLY A 5 8.82 8.78 -4.07
C GLY A 5 9.60 7.49 -4.37
N ALA A 6 9.86 6.65 -3.37
CA ALA A 6 10.64 5.42 -3.54
C ALA A 6 9.75 4.22 -3.93
N ALA A 7 10.33 3.29 -4.70
CA ALA A 7 9.68 2.04 -5.07
C ALA A 7 9.41 1.15 -3.84
N THR A 8 8.38 0.30 -3.93
CA THR A 8 7.98 -0.63 -2.86
C THR A 8 7.81 -2.04 -3.43
N ARG A 9 8.33 -3.05 -2.71
CA ARG A 9 8.07 -4.47 -2.94
C ARG A 9 6.96 -4.94 -1.99
N THR A 10 6.04 -5.76 -2.47
CA THR A 10 5.01 -6.41 -1.64
C THR A 10 4.54 -7.72 -2.30
N GLY A 11 4.13 -8.67 -1.47
CA GLY A 11 3.58 -9.96 -1.88
C GLY A 11 3.51 -10.94 -0.70
N VAL A 12 2.92 -12.12 -0.93
CA VAL A 12 2.76 -13.17 0.10
C VAL A 12 4.08 -13.74 0.64
N GLY A 13 5.19 -13.52 -0.08
CA GLY A 13 6.53 -13.83 0.42
C GLY A 13 7.03 -12.87 1.50
N ASP A 14 6.43 -11.68 1.60
CA ASP A 14 6.81 -10.62 2.55
C ASP A 14 5.77 -10.46 3.66
N VAL A 15 4.47 -10.48 3.32
CA VAL A 15 3.35 -10.21 4.23
C VAL A 15 2.13 -11.08 3.91
N LEU A 16 1.45 -11.57 4.95
CA LEU A 16 0.29 -12.47 4.80
C LEU A 16 -1.06 -11.82 5.08
N HIS A 17 -1.07 -10.61 5.65
CA HIS A 17 -2.29 -9.94 6.10
C HIS A 17 -2.45 -8.57 5.42
N LEU A 18 -3.70 -8.19 5.19
CA LEU A 18 -4.08 -6.85 4.79
C LEU A 18 -3.94 -5.88 5.98
N PRO A 19 -4.01 -4.56 5.73
CA PRO A 19 -3.93 -3.55 6.80
C PRO A 19 -5.02 -3.67 7.87
N ASP A 20 -6.16 -4.26 7.51
CA ASP A 20 -7.28 -4.53 8.43
C ASP A 20 -7.12 -5.84 9.23
N GLY A 21 -5.99 -6.53 9.07
CA GLY A 21 -5.67 -7.78 9.77
C GLY A 21 -6.24 -9.04 9.12
N ARG A 22 -7.09 -8.94 8.08
CA ARG A 22 -7.60 -10.13 7.39
C ARG A 22 -6.49 -10.77 6.53
N PRO A 23 -6.45 -12.11 6.38
CA PRO A 23 -5.50 -12.76 5.48
C PRO A 23 -5.68 -12.31 4.03
N ALA A 24 -4.57 -12.05 3.35
CA ALA A 24 -4.58 -11.77 1.92
C ALA A 24 -4.86 -13.05 1.13
N ARG A 25 -5.79 -12.97 0.18
CA ARG A 25 -6.19 -14.08 -0.69
C ARG A 25 -5.34 -14.18 -1.96
N SER A 26 -4.58 -13.13 -2.30
CA SER A 26 -3.68 -13.09 -3.45
C SER A 26 -2.69 -11.93 -3.38
N ASN A 27 -1.61 -12.02 -4.17
CA ASN A 27 -0.68 -10.90 -4.37
C ASN A 27 -1.37 -9.65 -4.95
N ALA A 28 -2.35 -9.84 -5.84
CA ALA A 28 -3.10 -8.73 -6.42
C ALA A 28 -3.85 -7.93 -5.35
N GLN A 29 -4.39 -8.60 -4.33
CA GLN A 29 -5.06 -7.95 -3.21
C GLN A 29 -4.09 -7.09 -2.37
N LEU A 30 -2.88 -7.60 -2.12
CA LEU A 30 -1.83 -6.84 -1.43
C LEU A 30 -1.38 -5.61 -2.23
N VAL A 31 -1.24 -5.75 -3.54
CA VAL A 31 -0.89 -4.63 -4.43
C VAL A 31 -2.00 -3.59 -4.46
N ALA A 32 -3.28 -4.00 -4.51
CA ALA A 32 -4.42 -3.09 -4.48
C ALA A 32 -4.44 -2.27 -3.18
N ALA A 33 -4.32 -2.93 -2.02
CA ALA A 33 -4.26 -2.24 -0.72
C ALA A 33 -3.05 -1.28 -0.64
N ALA A 34 -1.88 -1.67 -1.14
CA ALA A 34 -0.70 -0.81 -1.19
C ALA A 34 -0.91 0.44 -2.08
N ARG A 35 -1.65 0.30 -3.18
CA ARG A 35 -2.01 1.43 -4.07
C ARG A 35 -2.97 2.38 -3.39
N GLU A 36 -3.99 1.89 -2.69
CA GLU A 36 -4.94 2.73 -1.93
C GLU A 36 -4.23 3.56 -0.86
N ILE A 37 -3.34 2.95 -0.08
CA ILE A 37 -2.52 3.66 0.92
C ILE A 37 -1.63 4.72 0.26
N SER A 38 -1.02 4.38 -0.88
CA SER A 38 -0.13 5.30 -1.61
C SER A 38 -0.90 6.49 -2.18
N ALA A 39 -2.10 6.27 -2.72
CA ALA A 39 -2.98 7.32 -3.22
C ALA A 39 -3.42 8.26 -2.09
N ALA A 40 -3.81 7.72 -0.94
CA ALA A 40 -4.17 8.50 0.24
C ALA A 40 -2.99 9.38 0.73
N ALA A 41 -1.77 8.84 0.73
CA ALA A 41 -0.57 9.60 1.10
C ALA A 41 -0.25 10.74 0.11
N GLY A 42 -0.49 10.50 -1.20
CA GLY A 42 -0.34 11.53 -2.24
C GLY A 42 -1.36 12.66 -2.09
N ALA A 43 -2.64 12.32 -1.87
CA ALA A 43 -3.71 13.29 -1.67
C ALA A 43 -3.48 14.17 -0.43
N ALA A 44 -3.03 13.60 0.68
CA ALA A 44 -2.67 14.36 1.88
C ALA A 44 -1.55 15.39 1.63
N THR A 45 -0.60 15.08 0.74
CA THR A 45 0.48 15.99 0.36
C THR A 45 -0.04 17.13 -0.54
N ALA A 46 -1.01 16.85 -1.41
CA ALA A 46 -1.61 17.85 -2.30
C ALA A 46 -2.50 18.84 -1.55
N GLY A 47 -3.26 18.40 -0.55
CA GLY A 47 -4.15 19.25 0.26
C GLY A 47 -3.44 20.12 1.31
N SER A 48 -2.15 19.88 1.56
CA SER A 48 -1.32 20.70 2.46
C SER A 48 -0.69 21.91 1.75
N ARG A 49 -0.98 22.15 0.47
CA ARG A 49 -0.41 23.23 -0.34
C ARG A 49 -1.41 24.33 -0.63
#